data_AF-A0A5B7EPD0-F1
#
_entry.id   AF-A0A5B7EPD0-F1
#
_cell.length_a   1.000
_cell.length_b   1.000
_cell.length_c   1.000
_cell.angle_alpha   90.00
_cell.angle_beta   90.00
_cell.angle_gamma   90.00
#
_symmetry.space_group_name_H-M   'P 1'
#
loop_
_entity.id
_entity.type
_entity.pdbx_description
1 polymer ?
#
loop_
_entity_poly.entity_id
_entity_poly.type
_entity_poly.pdbx_seq_one_letter_code
_entity_poly.pdbx_strand_id
1 'polypeptide(L)'
;MAMHTMLINKPPDPGTRTSRHPMHQDLHYFPFRPANRIVCAWTAMENVNTENGCLFVLPGSHKGVLEPHEYPEWEHFRKAISCHYAASECEYIDVRGTSQENIAKEVEEVARRRGINDLSFKELWRLRSRLVRGSEVNL
;
A
#
# COMPACT_ATOMS: atom_id res chain seq x y z
N MET A 1 -0.08 -14.91 -2.65
CA MET A 1 -0.51 -14.31 -1.38
C MET A 1 -1.40 -13.09 -1.63
N ALA A 2 -2.46 -12.91 -0.84
CA ALA A 2 -3.03 -11.58 -0.58
C ALA A 2 -2.22 -10.94 0.55
N MET A 3 -1.67 -9.76 0.32
CA MET A 3 -0.75 -9.09 1.24
C MET A 3 -1.43 -7.96 1.99
N HIS A 4 -2.22 -7.15 1.27
CA HIS A 4 -2.87 -5.97 1.79
C HIS A 4 -4.32 -5.93 1.33
N THR A 5 -5.24 -5.52 2.19
CA THR A 5 -6.67 -5.39 1.91
C THR A 5 -7.17 -4.07 2.48
N MET A 6 -7.86 -3.28 1.65
CA MET A 6 -8.46 -2.01 2.07
C MET A 6 -9.88 -1.91 1.56
N LEU A 7 -10.80 -1.52 2.44
CA LEU A 7 -12.00 -0.80 2.08
C LEU A 7 -11.80 0.64 2.53
N ILE A 8 -11.60 1.53 1.57
CA ILE A 8 -11.27 2.95 1.79
C ILE A 8 -12.59 3.72 2.05
N ASN A 9 -12.62 4.99 2.50
CA ASN A 9 -13.89 5.75 2.65
C ASN A 9 -13.83 7.24 2.26
N LYS A 10 -14.81 7.76 1.50
CA LYS A 10 -14.85 9.14 1.00
C LYS A 10 -15.75 10.03 1.89
N PRO A 11 -15.26 11.17 2.41
CA PRO A 11 -16.08 12.37 2.53
C PRO A 11 -16.16 13.10 1.18
N PRO A 12 -17.32 13.63 0.77
CA PRO A 12 -17.40 14.55 -0.37
C PRO A 12 -16.31 15.63 -0.27
N ASP A 13 -15.75 16.05 -1.40
CA ASP A 13 -14.83 17.18 -1.42
C ASP A 13 -15.64 18.47 -1.11
N PRO A 14 -15.33 19.24 -0.05
CA PRO A 14 -16.06 20.46 0.26
C PRO A 14 -15.68 21.64 -0.67
N GLY A 15 -14.96 21.37 -1.77
CA GLY A 15 -14.49 22.36 -2.75
C GLY A 15 -13.04 22.80 -2.53
N THR A 16 -12.42 22.36 -1.43
CA THR A 16 -11.05 22.69 -1.02
C THR A 16 -9.98 21.84 -1.69
N ARG A 17 -10.36 20.80 -2.43
CA ARG A 17 -9.45 19.76 -2.99
C ARG A 17 -8.75 18.91 -1.92
N THR A 18 -9.09 19.07 -0.64
CA THR A 18 -8.57 18.28 0.48
C THR A 18 -9.23 16.88 0.54
N SER A 19 -9.34 16.21 -0.60
CA SER A 19 -9.87 14.84 -0.68
C SER A 19 -9.10 13.94 -1.67
N ARG A 20 -8.03 14.42 -2.29
CA ARG A 20 -7.26 13.68 -3.30
C ARG A 20 -6.05 13.02 -2.65
N HIS A 21 -6.01 11.70 -2.61
CA HIS A 21 -4.79 11.01 -2.17
C HIS A 21 -3.58 11.47 -3.03
N PRO A 22 -2.40 11.74 -2.44
CA PRO A 22 -1.24 12.18 -3.20
C PRO A 22 -0.82 11.15 -4.27
N MET A 23 -0.12 11.60 -5.30
CA MET A 23 0.56 10.68 -6.21
C MET A 23 1.64 9.93 -5.43
N HIS A 24 1.58 8.60 -5.43
CA HIS A 24 2.50 7.73 -4.70
C HIS A 24 2.70 6.42 -5.46
N GLN A 25 3.66 5.62 -5.01
CA GLN A 25 3.86 4.24 -5.45
C GLN A 25 3.54 3.32 -4.26
N ASP A 26 2.52 2.46 -4.38
CA ASP A 26 2.15 1.46 -3.36
C ASP A 26 3.35 0.69 -2.80
N LEU A 27 4.33 0.41 -3.67
CA LEU A 27 5.57 -0.30 -3.36
C LEU A 27 6.38 0.35 -2.22
N HIS A 28 6.23 1.65 -1.97
CA HIS A 28 6.85 2.34 -0.83
C HIS A 28 6.45 1.71 0.50
N TYR A 29 5.21 1.22 0.63
CA TYR A 29 4.70 0.58 1.84
C TYR A 29 5.07 -0.91 1.93
N PHE A 30 5.60 -1.53 0.86
CA PHE A 30 5.78 -2.97 0.75
C PHE A 30 7.26 -3.38 0.89
N PRO A 31 7.65 -4.09 1.96
CA PRO A 31 9.02 -4.58 2.17
C PRO A 31 9.24 -5.94 1.48
N PHE A 32 8.64 -6.18 0.31
CA PHE A 32 8.81 -7.43 -0.45
C PHE A 32 9.04 -7.21 -1.94
N ARG A 33 9.76 -8.14 -2.58
CA ARG A 33 10.29 -8.03 -3.96
C ARG A 33 10.30 -9.42 -4.64
N PRO A 34 10.37 -9.50 -5.99
CA PRO A 34 10.47 -8.41 -6.96
C PRO A 34 9.13 -7.71 -7.23
N ALA A 35 9.19 -6.41 -7.55
CA ALA A 35 8.00 -5.56 -7.71
C ALA A 35 7.10 -5.98 -8.89
N ASN A 36 7.67 -6.54 -9.95
CA ASN A 36 6.93 -7.05 -11.11
C ASN A 36 6.11 -8.33 -10.83
N ARG A 37 6.21 -8.90 -9.62
CA ARG A 37 5.36 -10.00 -9.14
C ARG A 37 4.36 -9.55 -8.06
N ILE A 38 4.10 -8.24 -7.98
CA ILE A 38 3.10 -7.60 -7.11
C ILE A 38 2.06 -6.89 -8.00
N VAL A 39 0.79 -6.97 -7.65
CA VAL A 39 -0.31 -6.29 -8.38
C VAL A 39 -1.39 -5.79 -7.43
N CYS A 40 -1.89 -4.57 -7.67
CA CYS A 40 -3.09 -4.06 -7.03
C CYS A 40 -4.32 -4.45 -7.86
N ALA A 41 -5.26 -5.17 -7.25
CA ALA A 41 -6.61 -5.32 -7.77
C ALA A 41 -7.50 -4.29 -7.07
N TRP A 42 -7.81 -3.20 -7.77
CA TRP A 42 -8.72 -2.15 -7.31
C TRP A 42 -10.06 -2.29 -8.04
N THR A 43 -11.18 -2.25 -7.30
CA THR A 43 -12.52 -2.45 -7.85
C THR A 43 -13.44 -1.31 -7.44
N ALA A 44 -14.07 -0.68 -8.43
CA ALA A 44 -15.13 0.30 -8.21
C ALA A 44 -16.37 -0.39 -7.61
N MET A 45 -16.88 0.14 -6.49
CA MET A 45 -18.11 -0.33 -5.83
C MET A 45 -19.34 0.54 -6.17
N GLU A 46 -19.14 1.56 -7.00
CA GLU A 46 -20.11 2.57 -7.44
C GLU A 46 -19.62 3.14 -8.78
N ASN A 47 -20.41 3.98 -9.45
CA ASN A 47 -19.93 4.66 -10.67
C ASN A 47 -18.84 5.67 -10.32
N VAL A 48 -17.66 5.54 -10.93
CA VAL A 48 -16.49 6.38 -10.66
C VAL A 48 -16.08 7.16 -11.92
N ASN A 49 -15.93 8.48 -11.79
CA ASN A 49 -15.60 9.41 -12.87
C ASN A 49 -14.61 10.48 -12.39
N THR A 50 -14.22 11.40 -13.28
CA THR A 50 -13.25 12.47 -12.95
C THR A 50 -13.77 13.45 -11.89
N GLU A 51 -15.05 13.78 -11.93
CA GLU A 51 -15.72 14.70 -10.99
C GLU A 51 -15.76 14.13 -9.56
N ASN A 52 -16.03 12.83 -9.41
CA ASN A 52 -16.06 12.13 -8.13
C ASN A 52 -14.71 11.50 -7.72
N GLY A 53 -13.63 11.86 -8.43
CA GLY A 53 -12.26 11.52 -8.08
C GLY A 53 -11.91 10.05 -8.32
N CYS A 54 -11.94 9.65 -9.59
CA CYS A 54 -11.35 8.42 -10.09
C CYS A 54 -9.84 8.31 -9.78
N LEU A 55 -9.29 7.11 -9.95
CA LEU A 55 -7.83 6.94 -9.96
C LEU A 55 -7.22 7.74 -11.11
N PHE A 56 -6.09 8.38 -10.81
CA PHE A 56 -5.19 8.97 -11.80
C PHE A 56 -3.94 8.10 -11.86
N VAL A 57 -3.41 7.88 -13.06
CA VAL A 57 -2.19 7.11 -13.30
C VAL A 57 -1.28 7.89 -14.23
N LEU A 58 0.04 7.71 -14.07
CA LEU A 58 1.03 8.18 -15.03
C LEU A 58 1.46 6.97 -15.88
N PRO A 59 1.01 6.85 -17.15
CA PRO A 59 1.31 5.68 -17.96
C PRO A 59 2.82 5.48 -18.13
N GLY A 60 3.29 4.24 -17.94
CA GLY A 60 4.70 3.88 -18.05
C GLY A 60 5.54 4.06 -16.78
N SER A 61 5.06 4.75 -15.73
CA SER A 61 5.83 4.98 -14.48
C SER A 61 6.26 3.70 -13.77
N HIS A 62 5.54 2.58 -13.96
CA HIS A 62 5.90 1.25 -13.46
C HIS A 62 7.24 0.70 -14.00
N LYS A 63 7.85 1.35 -15.00
CA LYS A 63 9.18 1.01 -15.54
C LYS A 63 10.31 1.83 -14.90
N GLY A 64 9.97 2.84 -14.09
CA GLY A 64 10.92 3.66 -13.34
C GLY A 64 11.42 2.98 -12.07
N VAL A 65 12.10 3.75 -11.24
CA VAL A 65 12.57 3.32 -9.91
C VAL A 65 11.48 3.55 -8.85
N LEU A 66 11.76 3.12 -7.62
CA LEU A 66 11.00 3.57 -6.45
C LEU A 66 11.51 4.97 -6.07
N GLU A 67 10.67 5.97 -6.23
CA GLU A 67 11.00 7.36 -5.89
C GLU A 67 10.96 7.60 -4.37
N PRO A 68 11.63 8.65 -3.86
CA PRO A 68 11.43 9.13 -2.50
C PRO A 68 9.95 9.48 -2.25
N HIS A 69 9.46 9.18 -1.05
CA HIS A 69 8.08 9.50 -0.65
C HIS A 69 8.05 10.81 0.13
N GLU A 70 7.21 11.74 -0.29
CA GLU A 70 6.94 13.00 0.40
C GLU A 70 5.49 13.05 0.88
N TYR A 71 5.28 13.55 2.09
CA TYR A 71 3.94 13.84 2.62
C TYR A 71 3.61 15.31 2.35
N PRO A 72 2.66 15.64 1.47
CA PRO A 72 2.29 17.02 1.21
C PRO A 72 1.31 17.54 2.27
N GLU A 73 1.23 18.87 2.43
CA GLU A 73 0.56 19.54 3.57
C GLU A 73 -1.00 19.55 3.54
N TRP A 74 -1.66 18.48 3.09
CA TRP A 74 -3.12 18.39 2.97
C TRP A 74 -3.65 16.96 3.28
N GLU A 75 -4.82 16.83 3.94
CA GLU A 75 -5.37 15.56 4.49
C GLU A 75 -6.59 14.99 3.71
N HIS A 76 -6.73 13.64 3.52
CA HIS A 76 -7.67 13.02 2.53
C HIS A 76 -8.19 11.59 2.81
N PHE A 77 -9.33 11.18 2.18
CA PHE A 77 -9.78 9.77 1.94
C PHE A 77 -10.80 9.58 0.75
N ARG A 78 -11.02 8.37 0.17
CA ARG A 78 -12.02 8.01 -0.92
C ARG A 78 -12.52 6.53 -0.86
N LYS A 79 -13.83 6.18 -0.85
CA LYS A 79 -14.34 4.77 -0.92
C LYS A 79 -13.90 4.04 -2.19
N ALA A 80 -13.33 2.84 -1.99
CA ALA A 80 -13.12 1.78 -2.96
C ALA A 80 -12.73 0.50 -2.20
N ILE A 81 -12.77 -0.67 -2.84
CA ILE A 81 -12.08 -1.86 -2.33
C ILE A 81 -10.82 -2.11 -3.15
N SER A 82 -9.72 -2.43 -2.48
CA SER A 82 -8.50 -2.88 -3.13
C SER A 82 -7.85 -4.02 -2.36
N CYS A 83 -7.20 -4.92 -3.10
CA CYS A 83 -6.33 -5.92 -2.54
C CYS A 83 -5.02 -5.97 -3.33
N HIS A 84 -3.90 -5.91 -2.62
CA HIS A 84 -2.58 -6.10 -3.19
C HIS A 84 -2.18 -7.55 -3.05
N TYR A 85 -1.95 -8.19 -4.20
CA TYR A 85 -1.48 -9.56 -4.30
C TYR A 85 0.00 -9.58 -4.64
N ALA A 86 0.71 -10.58 -4.10
CA ALA A 86 2.08 -10.90 -4.48
C ALA A 86 2.20 -12.40 -4.77
N ALA A 87 3.11 -12.78 -5.67
CA ALA A 87 3.52 -14.17 -5.83
C ALA A 87 4.11 -14.71 -4.50
N SER A 88 3.88 -15.98 -4.16
CA SER A 88 4.35 -16.53 -2.88
C SER A 88 5.86 -16.76 -2.84
N GLU A 89 6.52 -16.77 -3.99
CA GLU A 89 7.98 -16.91 -4.12
C GLU A 89 8.73 -15.58 -3.95
N CYS A 90 8.02 -14.45 -3.83
CA CYS A 90 8.62 -13.16 -3.49
C CYS A 90 9.32 -13.22 -2.11
N GLU A 91 10.26 -12.32 -1.86
CA GLU A 91 11.05 -12.30 -0.63
C GLU A 91 10.89 -10.97 0.11
N TYR A 92 10.96 -11.04 1.44
CA TYR A 92 11.02 -9.86 2.29
C TYR A 92 12.44 -9.26 2.28
N ILE A 93 12.54 -7.97 1.96
CA ILE A 93 13.80 -7.23 1.94
C ILE A 93 14.04 -6.52 3.27
N ASP A 94 15.31 -6.30 3.62
CA ASP A 94 15.67 -5.33 4.64
C ASP A 94 15.48 -3.91 4.08
N VAL A 95 14.85 -3.04 4.86
CA VAL A 95 14.53 -1.66 4.49
C VAL A 95 15.35 -0.62 5.25
N ARG A 96 16.21 -1.05 6.19
CA ARG A 96 17.15 -0.18 6.91
C ARG A 96 18.15 0.44 5.94
N GLY A 97 18.41 1.74 6.06
CA GLY A 97 19.24 2.52 5.14
C GLY A 97 18.59 2.80 3.78
N THR A 98 17.29 2.51 3.60
CA THR A 98 16.56 2.75 2.34
C THR A 98 15.50 3.84 2.51
N SER A 99 14.91 4.31 1.39
CA SER A 99 13.76 5.23 1.41
C SER A 99 12.52 4.67 2.12
N GLN A 100 12.48 3.36 2.42
CA GLN A 100 11.39 2.69 3.13
C GLN A 100 11.64 2.52 4.65
N GLU A 101 12.75 3.03 5.20
CA GLU A 101 13.05 2.87 6.63
C GLU A 101 12.03 3.59 7.53
N ASN A 102 11.56 4.78 7.14
CA ASN A 102 10.64 5.58 7.95
C ASN A 102 9.28 4.89 8.12
N ILE A 103 8.71 4.35 7.04
CA ILE A 103 7.43 3.65 7.08
C ILE A 103 7.50 2.34 7.90
N ALA A 104 8.66 1.67 7.93
CA ALA A 104 8.86 0.52 8.81
C ALA A 104 8.74 0.93 10.29
N LYS A 105 9.45 1.99 10.70
CA LYS A 105 9.39 2.53 12.07
C LYS A 105 7.98 3.02 12.43
N GLU A 106 7.28 3.69 11.52
CA GLU A 106 5.90 4.14 11.72
C GLU A 106 4.95 2.95 11.95
N VAL A 107 5.06 1.88 11.16
CA VAL A 107 4.20 0.69 11.29
C VAL A 107 4.51 -0.12 12.55
N GLU A 108 5.79 -0.28 12.91
CA GLU A 108 6.22 -0.91 14.17
C GLU A 108 5.72 -0.10 15.39
N GLU A 109 5.80 1.23 15.35
CA GLU A 109 5.29 2.11 16.39
C GLU A 109 3.76 2.03 16.54
N VAL A 110 3.02 1.95 15.42
CA VAL A 110 1.56 1.76 15.44
C VAL A 110 1.18 0.38 15.98
N ALA A 111 1.96 -0.66 15.69
CA ALA A 111 1.77 -2.01 16.26
C ALA A 111 1.97 -1.99 17.78
N ARG A 112 3.07 -1.38 18.26
CA ARG A 112 3.39 -1.20 19.68
C ARG A 112 2.27 -0.50 20.44
N ARG A 113 1.74 0.61 19.89
CA ARG A 113 0.59 1.34 20.47
C ARG A 113 -0.71 0.53 20.52
N ARG A 114 -0.84 -0.53 19.72
CA ARG A 114 -1.97 -1.46 19.70
C ARG A 114 -1.73 -2.71 20.56
N GLY A 115 -0.66 -2.74 21.35
CA GLY A 115 -0.29 -3.86 22.21
C GLY A 115 0.38 -5.04 21.47
N ILE A 116 0.74 -4.85 20.20
CA ILE A 116 1.53 -5.82 19.43
C ILE A 116 3.00 -5.42 19.55
N ASN A 117 3.65 -5.96 20.57
CA ASN A 117 5.07 -5.71 20.84
C ASN A 117 5.96 -6.76 20.16
N ASP A 118 7.26 -6.46 20.09
CA ASP A 118 8.33 -7.39 19.71
C ASP A 118 8.21 -8.07 18.33
N LEU A 119 7.41 -7.51 17.42
CA LEU A 119 7.35 -7.92 16.01
C LEU A 119 8.00 -6.87 15.10
N SER A 120 8.93 -7.31 14.26
CA SER A 120 9.50 -6.50 13.19
C SER A 120 8.49 -6.22 12.07
N PHE A 121 8.76 -5.21 11.25
CA PHE A 121 7.96 -4.87 10.07
C PHE A 121 7.71 -6.09 9.15
N LYS A 122 8.71 -6.97 8.98
CA LYS A 122 8.59 -8.23 8.24
C LYS A 122 7.57 -9.19 8.86
N GLU A 123 7.60 -9.36 10.18
CA GLU A 123 6.69 -10.25 10.90
C GLU A 123 5.27 -9.70 10.92
N LEU A 124 5.09 -8.39 11.05
CA LEU A 124 3.80 -7.71 10.90
C LEU A 124 3.17 -7.96 9.52
N TRP A 125 3.97 -7.99 8.45
CA TRP A 125 3.48 -8.35 7.12
C TRP A 125 3.14 -9.85 6.99
N ARG A 126 3.96 -10.75 7.54
CA ARG A 126 3.67 -12.20 7.58
C ARG A 126 2.39 -12.53 8.35
N LEU A 127 2.16 -11.88 9.49
CA LEU A 127 0.93 -12.05 10.28
C LEU A 127 -0.33 -11.64 9.48
N ARG A 128 -0.17 -10.71 8.53
CA ARG A 128 -1.24 -10.18 7.68
C ARG A 128 -1.42 -10.93 6.35
N SER A 129 -0.37 -11.54 5.80
CA SER A 129 -0.42 -12.22 4.50
C SER A 129 -1.32 -13.47 4.57
N ARG A 130 -2.01 -13.78 3.47
CA ARG A 130 -2.85 -14.98 3.36
C ARG A 130 -2.61 -15.70 2.04
N LEU A 131 -2.44 -17.02 2.08
CA LEU A 131 -2.47 -17.85 0.88
C LEU A 131 -3.89 -17.86 0.32
N VAL A 132 -4.01 -17.51 -0.96
CA VAL A 132 -5.31 -17.46 -1.68
C VAL A 132 -5.41 -18.57 -2.72
N ARG A 133 -4.29 -18.97 -3.33
CA ARG A 133 -4.19 -20.03 -4.33
C ARG A 133 -2.75 -20.49 -4.47
N GLY A 134 -2.55 -21.77 -4.80
CA GLY A 134 -1.22 -22.38 -4.97
C GLY A 134 -0.64 -22.83 -3.64
N SER A 135 0.69 -22.78 -3.52
CA SER A 135 1.42 -23.09 -2.29
C SER A 135 2.03 -21.83 -1.68
N GLU A 136 2.13 -21.81 -0.36
CA GLU A 136 2.99 -20.86 0.38
C GLU A 136 4.45 -21.27 0.20
N VAL A 137 5.37 -20.31 0.03
CA VAL A 137 6.78 -20.57 -0.31
C VAL A 137 7.71 -19.69 0.52
N ASN A 138 7.71 -18.38 0.29
CA ASN A 138 8.63 -17.40 0.92
C ASN A 138 7.89 -16.26 1.67
N LEU A 139 6.78 -15.75 1.10
CA LEU A 139 5.87 -14.74 1.68
C LEU A 139 4.70 -15.32 2.48
#